data_AF-A0A8D5JN84-F1
#
_entry.id   AF-A0A8D5JN84-F1
#
_cell.length_a   1.000
_cell.length_b   1.000
_cell.length_c   1.000
_cell.angle_alpha   90.00
_cell.angle_beta   90.00
_cell.angle_gamma   90.00
#
_symmetry.space_group_name_H-M   'P 1'
#
loop_
_entity.id
_entity.type
_entity.pdbx_description
1 polymer ?
#
loop_
_entity_poly.entity_id
_entity_poly.type
_entity_poly.pdbx_seq_one_letter_code
_entity_poly.pdbx_strand_id
1 'polypeptide(L)'
;MSEILGPQAYGVGDSGFLGDEMTKRLVMSSETANLIDGEIKALLAECYSQAAAVLKEERLFLKALAEILLQVETIDSEEFEIIYQCSLTKKAKARSMSEEISECSVCPAKGHCLEAKVA
;
A
#
# COMPACT_ATOMS: atom_id res chain seq x y z
N MET A 1 18.89 5.49 -1.75
CA MET A 1 20.01 5.95 -2.58
C MET A 1 20.70 4.72 -3.14
N SER A 2 21.19 4.75 -4.39
CA SER A 2 21.78 3.56 -5.03
C SER A 2 23.15 3.25 -4.42
N GLU A 3 23.36 1.98 -4.06
CA GLU A 3 24.65 1.46 -3.58
C GLU A 3 25.67 1.33 -4.73
N ILE A 4 25.18 1.15 -5.96
CA ILE A 4 26.00 0.90 -7.16
C ILE A 4 26.65 2.18 -7.68
N LEU A 5 25.91 3.29 -7.67
CA LEU A 5 26.38 4.59 -8.18
C LEU A 5 27.15 5.42 -7.16
N GLY A 6 27.07 5.04 -5.88
CA GLY A 6 27.72 5.75 -4.78
C GLY A 6 27.20 7.18 -4.56
N PRO A 7 27.79 7.91 -3.59
CA PRO A 7 27.40 9.28 -3.25
C PRO A 7 28.00 10.30 -4.24
N GLN A 8 27.71 10.15 -5.53
CA GLN A 8 28.14 11.07 -6.58
C GLN A 8 26.94 11.88 -7.11
N ALA A 9 27.16 13.19 -7.32
CA ALA A 9 26.15 14.06 -7.92
C ALA A 9 26.23 13.96 -9.45
N TYR A 10 25.17 13.39 -10.06
CA TYR A 10 25.07 13.24 -11.52
C TYR A 10 24.27 14.37 -12.20
N GLY A 11 23.72 15.31 -11.42
CA GLY A 11 23.06 16.52 -11.92
C GLY A 11 23.34 17.72 -11.01
N VAL A 12 23.54 18.90 -11.62
CA VAL A 12 23.57 20.17 -10.90
C VAL A 12 22.22 20.83 -11.14
N GLY A 13 21.39 20.90 -10.09
CA GLY A 13 20.16 21.67 -10.14
C GLY A 13 20.49 23.15 -10.06
N ASP A 14 20.55 23.84 -11.20
CA ASP A 14 20.56 25.28 -11.24
C ASP A 14 19.15 25.74 -11.65
N SER A 15 18.34 26.07 -10.66
CA SER A 15 17.02 26.67 -10.88
C SER A 15 17.08 28.12 -10.44
N GLY A 16 17.73 28.95 -11.26
CA GLY A 16 17.72 30.40 -11.07
C GLY A 16 16.30 30.97 -11.17
N PHE A 17 15.94 31.91 -10.30
CA PHE A 17 14.62 32.56 -10.24
C PHE A 17 14.21 33.26 -11.56
N LEU A 18 15.17 33.57 -12.44
CA LEU A 18 14.93 34.17 -13.76
C LEU A 18 15.20 33.19 -14.91
N GLY A 19 14.87 31.91 -14.71
CA GLY A 19 14.66 30.97 -15.81
C GLY A 19 15.87 30.79 -16.72
N ASP A 20 17.06 30.58 -16.13
CA ASP A 20 18.12 29.92 -16.91
C ASP A 20 17.85 28.42 -16.88
N GLU A 21 16.94 27.95 -17.76
CA GLU A 21 16.65 26.53 -17.98
C GLU A 21 17.79 25.82 -18.76
N MET A 22 19.02 26.31 -18.66
CA MET A 22 20.17 25.51 -19.09
C MET A 22 20.48 24.51 -17.98
N THR A 23 19.65 23.47 -17.86
CA THR A 23 19.97 22.28 -17.06
C THR A 23 21.36 21.84 -17.50
N LYS A 24 22.37 22.08 -16.66
CA LYS A 24 23.76 21.73 -16.93
C LYS A 24 23.84 20.21 -16.78
N ARG A 25 23.40 19.49 -17.84
CA ARG A 25 23.57 18.05 -17.94
C ARG A 25 25.07 17.83 -17.91
N LEU A 26 25.55 17.27 -16.81
CA LEU A 26 26.91 16.77 -16.74
C LEU A 26 27.09 15.78 -17.89
N VAL A 27 28.19 15.91 -18.63
CA VAL A 27 28.51 14.98 -19.71
C VAL A 27 28.85 13.65 -19.05
N MET A 28 27.97 12.66 -19.23
CA MET A 28 28.10 11.31 -18.66
C MET A 28 28.46 10.35 -19.77
N SER A 29 29.17 9.26 -19.44
CA SER A 29 29.37 8.19 -20.41
C SER A 29 28.06 7.43 -20.67
N SER A 30 27.94 6.80 -21.84
CA SER A 30 26.77 5.98 -22.17
C SER A 30 26.60 4.79 -21.21
N GLU A 31 27.71 4.22 -20.75
CA GLU A 31 27.72 3.13 -19.78
C GLU A 31 27.14 3.57 -18.42
N THR A 32 27.57 4.73 -17.90
CA THR A 32 27.03 5.28 -16.66
C THR A 32 25.56 5.68 -16.79
N ALA A 33 25.15 6.22 -17.94
CA ALA A 33 23.74 6.53 -18.20
C ALA A 33 22.85 5.28 -18.19
N ASN A 34 23.31 4.18 -18.81
CA ASN A 34 22.59 2.91 -18.80
C ASN A 34 22.46 2.33 -17.38
N LEU A 35 23.50 2.46 -16.55
CA LEU A 35 23.45 2.04 -15.15
C LEU A 35 22.43 2.87 -14.36
N ILE A 36 22.40 4.19 -14.55
CA ILE A 36 21.42 5.08 -13.92
C ILE A 36 19.99 4.67 -14.30
N ASP A 37 19.72 4.45 -15.59
CA ASP A 37 18.39 4.02 -16.04
C ASP A 37 17.97 2.67 -15.46
N GLY A 38 18.92 1.75 -15.29
CA GLY A 38 18.69 0.46 -14.63
C GLY A 38 18.25 0.63 -13.18
N GLU A 39 18.98 1.44 -12.42
CA GLU A 39 18.68 1.73 -11.02
C GLU A 39 17.34 2.46 -10.86
N ILE A 40 17.04 3.42 -11.73
CA ILE A 40 15.75 4.14 -11.71
C ILE A 40 14.60 3.16 -11.95
N LYS A 41 14.74 2.24 -12.91
CA LYS A 41 13.71 1.22 -13.18
C LYS A 41 13.53 0.29 -12.00
N ALA A 42 14.61 -0.17 -11.38
CA ALA A 42 14.55 -1.02 -10.20
C ALA A 42 13.84 -0.32 -9.04
N LEU A 43 14.20 0.94 -8.77
CA LEU A 43 13.57 1.76 -7.74
C LEU A 43 12.07 1.95 -7.99
N LEU A 44 11.68 2.30 -9.23
CA LEU A 44 10.28 2.48 -9.59
C LEU A 44 9.48 1.18 -9.45
N ALA A 45 10.06 0.06 -9.87
CA ALA A 45 9.43 -1.25 -9.73
C ALA A 45 9.22 -1.62 -8.26
N GLU A 46 10.22 -1.37 -7.40
CA GLU A 46 10.13 -1.59 -5.96
C GLU A 46 9.03 -0.72 -5.34
N CYS A 47 9.07 0.60 -5.55
CA CYS A 47 8.06 1.52 -5.03
C CYS A 47 6.66 1.16 -5.51
N TYR A 48 6.51 0.78 -6.78
CA TYR A 48 5.23 0.31 -7.32
C TYR A 48 4.75 -0.96 -6.61
N SER A 49 5.64 -1.93 -6.41
CA SER A 49 5.30 -3.18 -5.73
C SER A 49 4.89 -2.95 -4.27
N GLN A 50 5.59 -2.07 -3.56
CA GLN A 50 5.28 -1.68 -2.19
C GLN A 50 3.92 -0.97 -2.12
N ALA A 51 3.68 0.03 -2.97
CA ALA A 51 2.40 0.73 -3.04
C ALA A 51 1.25 -0.23 -3.35
N ALA A 52 1.43 -1.13 -4.32
CA ALA A 52 0.43 -2.13 -4.67
C ALA A 52 0.18 -3.12 -3.53
N ALA A 53 1.20 -3.49 -2.75
CA ALA A 53 1.05 -4.36 -1.58
C ALA A 53 0.23 -3.68 -0.49
N VAL A 54 0.53 -2.42 -0.16
CA VAL A 54 -0.22 -1.63 0.84
C VAL A 54 -1.68 -1.49 0.43
N LEU A 55 -1.96 -1.14 -0.84
CA LEU A 55 -3.33 -1.02 -1.33
C LEU A 55 -4.10 -2.35 -1.29
N LYS A 56 -3.42 -3.48 -1.55
CA LYS A 56 -4.02 -4.81 -1.45
C LYS A 56 -4.32 -5.19 0.00
N GLU A 57 -3.41 -4.89 0.93
CA GLU A 57 -3.60 -5.14 2.36
C GLU A 57 -4.76 -4.30 2.92
N GLU A 58 -4.89 -3.06 2.46
CA GLU A 58 -5.94 -2.12 2.87
C GLU A 58 -7.21 -2.17 2.00
N ARG A 59 -7.46 -3.28 1.29
CA ARG A 59 -8.62 -3.39 0.38
C ARG A 59 -9.97 -3.18 1.05
N LEU A 60 -10.14 -3.63 2.30
CA LEU A 60 -11.38 -3.45 3.06
C LEU A 60 -11.61 -1.97 3.42
N PHE A 61 -10.55 -1.26 3.79
CA PHE A 61 -10.58 0.16 4.04
C PHE A 61 -10.94 0.93 2.76
N LEU A 62 -10.24 0.65 1.66
CA LEU A 62 -10.49 1.28 0.36
C LEU A 62 -11.93 1.11 -0.12
N LYS A 63 -12.53 -0.07 0.09
CA LYS A 63 -13.93 -0.31 -0.26
C LYS A 63 -14.88 0.55 0.56
N ALA A 64 -14.68 0.63 1.88
CA ALA A 64 -15.51 1.46 2.75
C ALA A 64 -15.34 2.95 2.41
N LEU A 65 -14.10 3.39 2.15
CA LEU A 65 -13.80 4.75 1.74
C LEU A 65 -14.51 5.11 0.42
N ALA A 66 -14.45 4.22 -0.58
CA ALA A 66 -15.12 4.43 -1.86
C ALA A 66 -16.65 4.50 -1.73
N GLU A 67 -17.26 3.65 -0.90
CA GLU A 67 -18.70 3.68 -0.63
C GLU A 67 -19.14 5.00 0.02
N ILE A 68 -18.34 5.54 0.94
CA ILE A 68 -18.61 6.81 1.62
C ILE A 68 -18.42 8.00 0.66
N LEU A 69 -17.33 8.01 -0.11
CA LEU A 69 -17.07 9.05 -1.10
C LEU A 69 -18.17 9.12 -2.18
N LEU A 70 -18.80 7.99 -2.50
CA LEU A 70 -19.93 7.97 -3.43
C LEU A 70 -21.20 8.65 -2.87
N GLN A 71 -21.32 8.79 -1.54
CA GLN A 71 -22.45 9.45 -0.90
C GLN A 71 -22.18 10.93 -0.58
N VAL A 72 -20.96 11.26 -0.13
CA VAL A 72 -20.63 12.58 0.44
C VAL A 72 -19.75 13.44 -0.49
N GLU A 73 -19.27 12.86 -1.61
CA GLU A 73 -18.41 13.47 -2.65
C GLU A 73 -17.00 13.91 -2.19
N THR A 74 -16.89 14.48 -0.99
CA THR A 74 -15.64 14.94 -0.37
C THR A 74 -15.60 14.52 1.10
N ILE A 75 -14.40 14.28 1.61
CA ILE A 75 -14.14 13.97 3.02
C ILE A 75 -12.96 14.82 3.51
N ASP A 76 -13.00 15.20 4.78
CA ASP A 76 -11.91 15.91 5.43
C ASP A 76 -10.95 14.95 6.17
N SER A 77 -9.81 15.47 6.62
CA SER A 77 -8.77 14.64 7.27
C SER A 77 -9.25 13.93 8.54
N GLU A 78 -10.12 14.57 9.33
CA GLU A 78 -10.67 13.96 10.55
C GLU A 78 -11.61 12.79 10.23
N GLU A 79 -12.44 12.94 9.20
CA GLU A 79 -13.37 11.91 8.73
C GLU A 79 -12.62 10.71 8.17
N PHE A 80 -11.54 10.95 7.43
CA PHE A 80 -10.66 9.89 6.93
C PHE A 80 -10.10 9.02 8.06
N GLU A 81 -9.59 9.64 9.13
CA GLU A 81 -9.01 8.91 10.27
C GLU A 81 -10.07 8.06 10.97
N ILE A 82 -11.29 8.57 11.13
CA ILE A 82 -12.41 7.81 11.69
C ILE A 82 -12.71 6.57 10.84
N ILE A 83 -12.80 6.73 9.52
CA ILE A 83 -13.06 5.61 8.59
C ILE A 83 -11.92 4.59 8.66
N TYR A 84 -10.68 5.05 8.74
CA TYR A 84 -9.50 4.19 8.82
C TYR A 84 -9.51 3.37 10.12
N GLN A 85 -9.71 3.99 11.28
CA GLN A 85 -9.78 3.30 12.57
C GLN A 85 -10.95 2.30 12.64
N CYS A 86 -12.11 2.64 12.10
CA CYS A 86 -13.24 1.72 11.98
C CYS A 86 -12.94 0.51 11.10
N SER A 87 -12.14 0.68 10.05
CA SER A 87 -11.73 -0.43 9.18
C SER A 87 -10.76 -1.40 9.88
N LEU A 88 -9.88 -0.89 10.74
CA LEU A 88 -8.96 -1.69 11.56
C LEU A 88 -9.69 -2.51 12.61
N THR A 89 -10.70 -1.94 13.27
CA THR A 89 -11.54 -2.68 14.23
C THR A 89 -12.31 -3.82 13.53
N LYS A 90 -12.80 -3.58 12.31
CA LYS A 90 -13.43 -4.64 11.48
C LYS A 90 -12.42 -5.72 11.07
N LYS A 91 -11.19 -5.36 10.70
CA LYS A 91 -10.10 -6.31 10.41
C LYS A 91 -9.75 -7.17 11.64
N ALA A 92 -9.63 -6.54 12.81
CA ALA A 92 -9.33 -7.24 14.06
C ALA A 92 -10.45 -8.24 14.44
N LYS A 93 -11.71 -7.83 14.31
CA LYS A 93 -12.87 -8.67 14.59
C LYS A 93 -13.06 -9.81 13.59
N ALA A 94 -12.68 -9.59 12.32
CA ALA A 94 -12.67 -10.65 11.30
C ALA A 94 -11.58 -11.71 11.55
N ARG A 95 -10.43 -11.32 12.12
CA ARG A 95 -9.36 -12.25 12.54
C ARG A 95 -9.76 -13.09 13.75
N SER A 96 -10.49 -12.53 14.72
CA SER A 96 -11.00 -13.30 15.86
C SER A 96 -12.15 -14.24 15.49
N MET A 97 -12.94 -13.93 14.46
CA MET A 97 -14.04 -14.81 13.99
C MET A 97 -13.57 -16.06 13.21
N SER A 98 -12.35 -16.09 12.70
CA SER A 98 -11.82 -17.29 12.01
C SER A 98 -11.31 -18.39 12.94
N GLU A 99 -11.09 -18.10 14.23
CA GLU A 99 -10.67 -19.12 15.21
C GLU A 99 -11.87 -19.90 15.78
N GLU A 100 -13.05 -19.27 15.90
CA GLU A 100 -14.23 -19.90 16.52
C GLU A 100 -14.95 -20.95 15.64
N ILE A 101 -14.62 -21.07 14.35
CA ILE A 101 -15.20 -22.12 13.47
C ILE A 101 -14.44 -23.46 13.61
N SER A 102 -13.32 -23.51 14.35
CA SER A 102 -12.50 -24.74 14.45
C SER A 102 -12.91 -25.73 15.55
N GLU A 103 -13.79 -25.34 16.49
CA GLU A 103 -14.13 -26.20 17.65
C GLU A 103 -15.31 -27.15 17.43
N CYS A 104 -16.00 -27.12 16.27
CA CYS A 104 -16.97 -28.17 15.93
C CYS A 104 -16.31 -29.44 15.34
N SER A 105 -15.00 -29.64 15.56
CA SER A 105 -14.31 -30.89 15.19
C SER A 105 -14.12 -31.87 16.36
N VAL A 106 -14.32 -31.42 17.62
CA VAL A 106 -14.04 -32.24 18.83
C VAL A 106 -15.22 -32.27 19.81
N CYS A 107 -16.43 -31.85 19.42
CA CYS A 107 -17.57 -31.90 20.35
C CYS A 107 -17.98 -33.38 20.64
N PRO A 108 -17.92 -33.85 21.91
CA PRO A 108 -18.31 -35.21 22.28
C PRO A 108 -19.81 -35.50 22.13
N ALA A 109 -20.63 -34.47 21.90
CA ALA A 109 -22.08 -34.56 21.79
C ALA A 109 -22.58 -34.60 20.33
N LYS A 110 -21.95 -35.42 19.49
CA LYS A 110 -22.32 -35.63 18.06
C LYS A 110 -23.79 -36.02 17.82
N GLY A 111 -24.52 -36.46 18.85
CA GLY A 111 -25.93 -36.89 18.75
C GLY A 111 -26.97 -35.94 19.36
N HIS A 112 -26.57 -34.82 19.97
CA HIS A 112 -27.49 -33.95 20.71
C HIS A 112 -27.35 -32.45 20.41
N CYS A 113 -26.67 -32.09 19.32
CA CYS A 113 -26.59 -30.70 18.91
C CYS A 113 -27.91 -30.25 18.27
N LEU A 114 -28.46 -29.13 18.77
CA LEU A 114 -29.73 -28.55 18.32
C LEU A 114 -29.71 -28.12 16.85
N GLU A 115 -28.53 -27.89 16.27
CA GLU A 115 -28.35 -27.52 14.86
C GLU A 115 -28.55 -28.69 13.87
N ALA A 116 -28.51 -29.95 14.32
CA ALA A 116 -28.78 -31.11 13.47
C ALA A 116 -30.29 -31.39 13.26
N LYS A 117 -31.18 -30.68 13.97
CA LYS A 117 -32.64 -30.86 13.89
C LYS A 117 -33.35 -29.82 12.99
N VAL A 118 -32.62 -28.91 12.38
CA VAL A 118 -33.17 -27.86 11.50
C VAL A 118 -32.69 -28.03 10.05
N ALA A 119 -32.21 -29.22 9.68
CA ALA A 119 -32.01 -29.63 8.29
C ALA A 119 -33.15 -30.55 7.84
#